data_AF-A0AAU4SAY1-F1
#
_entry.id   AF-A0AAU4SAY1-F1
#
_cell.length_a   1.000
_cell.length_b   1.000
_cell.length_c   1.000
_cell.angle_alpha   90.00
_cell.angle_beta   90.00
_cell.angle_gamma   90.00
#
_symmetry.space_group_name_H-M   'P 1'
#
loop_
_entity.id
_entity.type
_entity.pdbx_description
1 polymer ?
#
loop_
_entity_poly.entity_id
_entity_poly.type
_entity_poly.pdbx_seq_one_letter_code
_entity_poly.pdbx_strand_id
1 'polypeptide(L)'
;MKLDLDEIEALCSAATPGPWYVRHLDDDQAMNLVAVSTTEDTGRGERWPEFDHAELIAATLVQHPRYVDCADERWDVNAAFIAMARETVPQLVSEVRRLRGMLSAAGLNPDAV
;
A
#
# COMPACT_ATOMS: atom_id res chain seq x y z
N MET A 1 5.37 -4.72 23.47
CA MET A 1 4.57 -3.61 22.91
C MET A 1 3.23 -4.21 22.51
N LYS A 2 2.11 -3.70 23.04
CA LYS A 2 0.78 -4.24 22.72
C LYS A 2 0.35 -3.66 21.37
N LEU A 3 -0.05 -4.53 20.43
CA LEU A 3 -0.59 -4.12 19.14
C LEU A 3 -2.01 -3.56 19.34
N ASP A 4 -2.24 -2.31 18.93
CA ASP A 4 -3.56 -1.68 18.90
C ASP A 4 -4.24 -2.00 17.55
N LEU A 5 -5.23 -2.88 17.60
CA LEU A 5 -5.94 -3.32 16.39
C LEU A 5 -7.00 -2.30 15.94
N ASP A 6 -7.56 -1.54 16.88
CA ASP A 6 -8.59 -0.54 16.57
C ASP A 6 -7.95 0.64 15.85
N GLU A 7 -6.75 1.05 16.27
CA GLU A 7 -5.96 2.08 15.59
C GLU A 7 -5.58 1.68 14.16
N ILE A 8 -5.09 0.45 13.96
CA ILE A 8 -4.73 -0.06 12.62
C ILE A 8 -5.96 -0.11 11.70
N GLU A 9 -7.08 -0.62 12.21
CA GLU A 9 -8.33 -0.69 11.45
C GLU A 9 -8.82 0.71 11.07
N ALA A 10 -8.78 1.66 12.00
CA ALA A 10 -9.15 3.05 11.74
C ALA A 10 -8.27 3.70 10.66
N LEU A 11 -6.96 3.48 10.69
CA LEU A 11 -6.03 3.95 9.65
C LEU A 11 -6.37 3.34 8.28
N CYS A 12 -6.61 2.03 8.22
CA CYS A 12 -6.99 1.37 6.97
C CYS A 12 -8.34 1.85 6.41
N SER A 13 -9.32 2.15 7.27
CA SER A 13 -10.62 2.68 6.86
C SER A 13 -10.55 4.14 6.40
N ALA A 14 -9.64 4.94 6.96
CA ALA A 14 -9.46 6.33 6.57
C ALA A 14 -8.67 6.50 5.26
N ALA A 15 -7.81 5.54 4.91
CA ALA A 15 -7.06 5.54 3.66
C ALA A 15 -7.97 5.32 2.43
N THR A 16 -7.51 5.74 1.25
CA THR A 16 -8.24 5.54 -0.01
C THR A 16 -8.69 4.08 -0.17
N PRO A 17 -9.96 3.81 -0.52
CA PRO A 17 -10.41 2.46 -0.80
C PRO A 17 -9.54 1.75 -1.85
N GLY A 18 -9.34 0.43 -1.66
CA GLY A 18 -8.68 -0.41 -2.65
C GLY A 18 -9.65 -0.90 -3.74
N PRO A 19 -9.17 -1.70 -4.71
CA PRO A 19 -7.81 -2.20 -4.83
C PRO A 19 -6.80 -1.10 -5.22
N TRP A 20 -5.55 -1.29 -4.81
CA TRP A 20 -4.43 -0.44 -5.21
C TRP A 20 -3.50 -1.23 -6.11
N TYR A 21 -2.91 -0.56 -7.10
CA TYR A 21 -2.08 -1.18 -8.13
C TYR A 21 -0.77 -0.42 -8.29
N VAL A 22 0.28 -1.13 -8.68
CA VAL A 22 1.54 -0.50 -9.12
C VAL A 22 1.38 -0.01 -10.55
N ARG A 23 1.84 1.20 -10.83
CA ARG A 23 1.88 1.80 -12.17
C ARG A 23 3.26 2.33 -12.50
N HIS A 24 3.69 2.07 -13.74
CA HIS A 24 4.92 2.59 -14.31
C HIS A 24 4.57 3.62 -15.39
N LEU A 25 5.05 4.83 -15.22
CA LEU A 25 4.84 5.94 -16.13
C LEU A 25 6.22 6.29 -16.70
N ASP A 26 6.40 6.15 -18.01
CA ASP A 26 7.72 6.16 -18.66
C ASP A 26 7.80 7.29 -19.71
N ASP A 27 7.55 8.51 -19.24
CA ASP A 27 7.88 9.71 -20.01
C ASP A 27 8.40 10.86 -19.12
N ASP A 28 9.02 11.85 -19.77
CA ASP A 28 9.57 13.01 -19.08
C ASP A 28 8.49 13.93 -18.47
N GLN A 29 7.27 13.92 -19.01
CA GLN A 29 6.17 14.76 -18.51
C GLN A 29 5.62 14.24 -17.18
N ALA A 30 5.50 12.92 -17.09
CA ALA A 30 5.22 12.15 -15.89
C ALA A 30 6.51 11.78 -15.16
N MET A 31 7.65 12.42 -15.47
CA MET A 31 8.91 12.29 -14.70
C MET A 31 9.46 10.87 -14.52
N ASN A 32 9.09 9.94 -15.41
CA ASN A 32 9.47 8.53 -15.37
C ASN A 32 9.20 7.91 -13.95
N LEU A 33 7.93 7.92 -13.52
CA LEU A 33 7.49 7.55 -12.17
C LEU A 33 7.25 6.04 -11.97
N VAL A 34 7.51 5.58 -10.75
CA VAL A 34 6.88 4.36 -10.19
C VAL A 34 5.91 4.78 -9.09
N ALA A 35 4.65 4.40 -9.23
CA ALA A 35 3.57 4.86 -8.36
C ALA A 35 2.60 3.74 -7.94
N VAL A 36 1.83 4.03 -6.90
CA VAL A 36 0.66 3.27 -6.48
C VAL A 36 -0.59 4.04 -6.92
N SER A 37 -1.58 3.37 -7.48
CA SER A 37 -2.78 3.98 -8.07
C SER A 37 -4.05 3.20 -7.71
N THR A 38 -5.21 3.84 -7.84
CA THR A 38 -6.52 3.17 -7.82
C THR A 38 -6.89 2.50 -9.15
N THR A 39 -6.06 2.68 -10.19
CA THR A 39 -6.24 2.11 -11.53
C THR A 39 -5.11 1.16 -11.89
N GLU A 40 -5.43 0.11 -12.63
CA GLU A 40 -4.43 -0.85 -13.13
C GLU A 40 -3.47 -0.20 -14.13
N ASP A 41 -2.24 -0.69 -14.14
CA ASP A 41 -1.28 -0.36 -15.20
C ASP A 41 -1.72 -1.03 -16.50
N THR A 42 -1.71 -0.28 -17.60
CA THR A 42 -1.99 -0.86 -18.93
C THR A 42 -0.78 -1.59 -19.52
N GLY A 43 0.39 -1.48 -18.87
CA GLY A 43 1.65 -2.07 -19.32
C GLY A 43 2.24 -1.36 -20.55
N ARG A 44 1.71 -0.19 -20.91
CA ARG A 44 2.13 0.56 -22.11
C ARG A 44 3.10 1.70 -21.80
N GLY A 45 3.46 1.89 -20.53
CA GLY A 45 4.25 3.05 -20.10
C GLY A 45 3.48 4.33 -20.37
N GLU A 46 2.33 4.48 -19.72
CA GLU A 46 1.42 5.60 -20.00
C GLU A 46 2.07 6.95 -19.76
N ARG A 47 1.64 7.89 -20.58
CA ARG A 47 2.25 9.20 -20.75
C ARG A 47 1.31 10.28 -20.33
N TRP A 48 1.81 11.41 -19.85
CA TRP A 48 0.93 12.56 -19.66
C TRP A 48 0.56 13.17 -21.03
N PRO A 49 -0.71 13.49 -21.32
CA PRO A 49 -1.89 13.48 -20.43
C PRO A 49 -2.81 12.26 -20.58
N GLU A 50 -2.31 11.13 -21.07
CA GLU A 50 -3.08 9.89 -21.30
C GLU A 50 -3.49 9.15 -20.00
N PHE A 51 -2.90 9.51 -18.85
CA PHE A 51 -3.37 9.07 -17.52
C PHE A 51 -3.82 10.27 -16.65
N ASP A 52 -4.75 10.02 -15.73
CA ASP A 52 -5.17 11.01 -14.73
C ASP A 52 -4.29 10.92 -13.47
N HIS A 53 -3.54 11.98 -13.17
CA HIS A 53 -2.69 12.03 -11.98
C HIS A 53 -3.50 11.95 -10.66
N ALA A 54 -4.81 12.22 -10.68
CA ALA A 54 -5.67 12.13 -9.50
C ALA A 54 -5.92 10.67 -9.06
N GLU A 55 -5.57 9.69 -9.90
CA GLU A 55 -5.64 8.27 -9.58
C GLU A 55 -4.44 7.80 -8.73
N LEU A 56 -3.36 8.58 -8.67
CA LEU A 56 -2.13 8.23 -7.95
C LEU A 56 -2.28 8.45 -6.44
N ILE A 57 -1.89 7.44 -5.66
CA ILE A 57 -1.93 7.40 -4.20
C ILE A 57 -0.57 7.70 -3.58
N ALA A 58 0.50 7.15 -4.17
CA ALA A 58 1.87 7.35 -3.69
C ALA A 58 2.86 7.21 -4.85
N ALA A 59 3.96 7.94 -4.81
CA ALA A 59 5.12 7.72 -5.69
C ALA A 59 6.25 7.10 -4.87
N THR A 60 6.89 6.07 -5.41
CA THR A 60 8.09 5.44 -4.83
C THR A 60 9.35 5.73 -5.63
N LEU A 61 9.22 6.14 -6.90
CA LEU A 61 10.27 6.74 -7.72
C LEU A 61 9.75 7.96 -8.49
N VAL A 62 10.52 9.05 -8.52
CA VAL A 62 10.48 10.14 -9.51
C VAL A 62 11.89 10.24 -10.08
N GLN A 63 12.10 9.82 -11.33
CA GLN A 63 13.43 9.72 -11.91
C GLN A 63 13.90 11.03 -12.57
N HIS A 64 12.97 11.89 -13.04
CA HIS A 64 13.34 13.14 -13.71
C HIS A 64 12.54 14.39 -13.25
N PRO A 65 13.13 15.30 -12.42
CA PRO A 65 14.42 15.16 -11.76
C PRO A 65 14.37 14.04 -10.71
N ARG A 66 15.53 13.45 -10.39
CA ARG A 66 15.62 12.42 -9.35
C ARG A 66 15.30 13.03 -7.98
N TYR A 67 14.06 12.85 -7.51
CA TYR A 67 13.51 13.59 -6.35
C TYR A 67 12.89 12.69 -5.28
N VAL A 68 12.21 11.62 -5.68
CA VAL A 68 11.70 10.58 -4.79
C VAL A 68 12.42 9.31 -5.19
N ASP A 69 13.38 8.86 -4.40
CA ASP A 69 14.21 7.72 -4.72
C ASP A 69 14.90 7.18 -3.47
N CYS A 70 14.97 5.85 -3.32
CA CYS A 70 15.66 5.19 -2.23
C CYS A 70 17.02 4.65 -2.69
N ALA A 71 18.04 4.77 -1.83
CA ALA A 71 19.41 4.43 -2.17
C ALA A 71 19.65 2.94 -2.48
N ASP A 72 18.74 2.06 -2.09
CA ASP A 72 18.82 0.61 -2.32
C ASP A 72 18.07 0.15 -3.59
N GLU A 73 17.52 1.09 -4.35
CA GLU A 73 16.87 0.87 -5.64
C GLU A 73 15.63 -0.04 -5.59
N ARG A 74 14.92 -0.05 -4.46
CA ARG A 74 13.75 -0.92 -4.21
C ARG A 74 12.39 -0.26 -4.43
N TRP A 75 12.30 0.80 -5.22
CA TRP A 75 11.05 1.54 -5.46
C TRP A 75 9.89 0.66 -5.97
N ASP A 76 10.17 -0.32 -6.85
CA ASP A 76 9.15 -1.27 -7.34
C ASP A 76 8.63 -2.17 -6.22
N VAL A 77 9.55 -2.68 -5.39
CA VAL A 77 9.22 -3.53 -4.23
C VAL A 77 8.42 -2.75 -3.19
N ASN A 78 8.78 -1.48 -2.97
CA ASN A 78 8.06 -0.59 -2.06
C ASN A 78 6.65 -0.30 -2.57
N ALA A 79 6.47 -0.05 -3.88
CA ALA A 79 5.16 0.16 -4.47
C ALA A 79 4.28 -1.08 -4.34
N ALA A 80 4.85 -2.26 -4.63
CA ALA A 80 4.15 -3.54 -4.48
C ALA A 80 3.74 -3.81 -3.02
N PHE A 81 4.61 -3.52 -2.05
CA PHE A 81 4.31 -3.66 -0.63
C PHE A 81 3.15 -2.74 -0.20
N ILE A 82 3.18 -1.46 -0.62
CA ILE A 82 2.13 -0.49 -0.31
C ILE A 82 0.79 -0.92 -0.92
N ALA A 83 0.78 -1.30 -2.20
CA ALA A 83 -0.42 -1.76 -2.88
C ALA A 83 -1.04 -2.99 -2.18
N MET A 84 -0.22 -4.00 -1.88
CA MET A 84 -0.65 -5.22 -1.16
C MET A 84 -1.18 -4.92 0.25
N ALA A 85 -0.52 -4.01 0.98
CA ALA A 85 -0.89 -3.69 2.36
C ALA A 85 -2.34 -3.21 2.47
N ARG A 86 -2.88 -2.56 1.42
CA ARG A 86 -4.27 -2.08 1.41
C ARG A 86 -5.28 -3.20 1.65
N GLU A 87 -5.00 -4.41 1.20
CA GLU A 87 -5.88 -5.57 1.34
C GLU A 87 -5.46 -6.46 2.51
N THR A 88 -4.15 -6.70 2.66
CA THR A 88 -3.64 -7.68 3.62
C THR A 88 -3.70 -7.17 5.06
N VAL A 89 -3.50 -5.88 5.32
CA VAL A 89 -3.54 -5.36 6.71
C VAL A 89 -4.93 -5.52 7.34
N PRO A 90 -6.06 -5.14 6.69
CA PRO A 90 -7.39 -5.43 7.22
C PRO A 90 -7.65 -6.93 7.47
N GLN A 91 -7.19 -7.79 6.56
CA GLN A 91 -7.32 -9.24 6.72
C GLN A 91 -6.55 -9.76 7.94
N LEU A 92 -5.33 -9.26 8.14
CA LEU A 92 -4.49 -9.61 9.29
C LEU A 92 -5.14 -9.16 10.61
N VAL A 93 -5.70 -7.95 10.66
CA VAL A 93 -6.44 -7.47 11.84
C VAL A 93 -7.61 -8.40 12.18
N SER A 94 -8.41 -8.78 11.17
CA SER A 94 -9.53 -9.71 11.34
C SER A 94 -9.06 -11.07 11.90
N GLU A 95 -7.96 -11.60 11.36
CA GLU A 95 -7.41 -12.87 11.81
C GLU A 95 -6.89 -12.83 13.25
N VAL A 96 -6.20 -11.75 13.64
CA VAL A 96 -5.75 -11.57 15.03
C VAL A 96 -6.94 -11.49 15.98
N ARG A 97 -8.01 -10.78 15.62
CA ARG A 97 -9.24 -10.75 16.44
C ARG A 97 -9.84 -12.15 16.60
N ARG A 98 -9.89 -12.94 15.52
CA ARG A 98 -10.38 -14.33 15.54
C ARG A 98 -9.56 -15.20 16.50
N LEU A 99 -8.25 -15.14 16.41
CA LEU A 99 -7.33 -15.90 17.27
C LEU A 99 -7.45 -15.49 18.74
N ARG A 100 -7.52 -14.19 19.03
CA ARG A 100 -7.77 -13.69 20.40
C ARG A 100 -9.09 -14.20 20.96
N GLY A 101 -10.15 -14.25 20.14
CA GLY A 101 -11.44 -14.83 20.52
C GLY A 101 -11.35 -16.31 20.91
N MET A 102 -10.58 -17.10 20.16
CA MET A 102 -10.36 -18.52 20.47
C MET A 102 -9.60 -18.73 21.79
N LEU A 103 -8.57 -17.92 22.06
CA LEU A 103 -7.81 -18.00 23.31
C LEU A 103 -8.68 -17.67 24.52
N SER A 104 -9.48 -16.61 24.43
CA SER A 104 -10.44 -16.25 25.48
C SER A 104 -11.47 -17.35 25.71
N ALA A 105 -11.99 -17.99 24.66
CA ALA A 105 -12.92 -19.11 24.78
C ALA A 105 -12.28 -20.36 25.43
N ALA A 106 -10.97 -20.55 25.27
CA ALA A 106 -10.20 -21.61 25.92
C ALA A 106 -9.77 -21.26 27.36
N GLY A 107 -10.16 -20.10 27.89
CA GLY A 107 -9.76 -19.63 29.23
C GLY A 107 -8.31 -19.16 29.32
N LEU A 108 -7.65 -18.93 28.18
CA LEU A 108 -6.29 -18.40 28.10
C LEU A 108 -6.32 -16.88 27.99
N ASN A 109 -5.35 -16.19 28.59
CA ASN A 109 -5.20 -14.75 28.43
C ASN A 109 -4.53 -14.46 27.06
N PRO A 110 -5.24 -13.85 26.09
CA PRO A 110 -4.68 -13.54 24.77
C PRO A 110 -3.58 -12.48 24.77
N ASP A 111 -3.42 -11.73 25.86
CA ASP A 111 -2.42 -10.65 26.01
C ASP A 111 -1.18 -11.08 26.82
N ALA A 112 -1.01 -12.37 27.11
CA ALA A 112 0.06 -12.89 27.97
C ALA A 112 1.42 -13.12 27.26
N VAL A 113 1.53 -12.80 25.97
CA VAL A 113 2.75 -12.99 25.14
C VAL A 113 3.46 -11.66 24.88
#